data_AF-A0A539DNW9-F1
#
_entry.id   AF-A0A539DNW9-F1
#
_cell.length_a   1.000
_cell.length_b   1.000
_cell.length_c   1.000
_cell.angle_alpha   90.00
_cell.angle_beta   90.00
_cell.angle_gamma   90.00
#
_symmetry.space_group_name_H-M   'P 1'
#
loop_
_entity.id
_entity.type
_entity.pdbx_description
1 polymer ?
#
loop_
_entity_poly.entity_id
_entity_poly.type
_entity_poly.pdbx_seq_one_letter_code
_entity_poly.pdbx_strand_id
1 'polypeptide(L)'
;TSKRKLTRLVNEGYVDGWDDPRLSTIAGLRRRGYTPAAIRDFCERIGVTKSDNTVEMGVLENAIREDLNNHAPRRMAVLQPLKVVLSNYPEGQVERLEAANHPQNEALGRRSLPFSRELYIEREDFREEAPAKFKRLVTGGEVRLRNAYVIRCDQVIKDAHGEIVELQCSYDPDTLGKNPEDRKVKGVIHWVSAAQAIRADVRLYDRLFSHPAPDAAKEGQDFTGHLNPHSLRTLTGCYLEPSFSITVR
;
A
#
# COMPACT_ATOMS: atom_id res chain seq x y z
N THR A 1 -16.63 -22.29 2.10
CA THR A 1 -15.93 -22.85 3.27
C THR A 1 -15.97 -24.38 3.37
N SER A 2 -16.68 -25.11 2.50
CA SER A 2 -16.70 -26.59 2.50
C SER A 2 -15.30 -27.22 2.46
N LYS A 3 -15.01 -28.16 3.38
CA LYS A 3 -13.73 -28.91 3.44
C LYS A 3 -13.39 -29.57 2.10
N ARG A 4 -14.37 -30.15 1.41
CA ARG A 4 -14.20 -30.77 0.09
C ARG A 4 -13.70 -29.75 -0.94
N LYS A 5 -14.33 -28.57 -1.01
CA LYS A 5 -13.96 -27.50 -1.95
C LYS A 5 -12.60 -26.89 -1.62
N LEU A 6 -12.29 -26.67 -0.34
CA LEU A 6 -10.97 -26.19 0.09
C LEU A 6 -9.86 -27.19 -0.25
N THR A 7 -10.10 -28.48 0.00
CA THR A 7 -9.15 -29.56 -0.36
C THR A 7 -8.91 -29.58 -1.86
N ARG A 8 -9.96 -29.40 -2.67
CA ARG A 8 -9.86 -29.31 -4.12
C ARG A 8 -9.02 -28.10 -4.57
N LEU A 9 -9.25 -26.91 -3.99
CA LEU A 9 -8.45 -25.72 -4.30
C LEU A 9 -6.96 -25.95 -4.08
N VAL A 10 -6.60 -26.62 -2.98
CA VAL A 10 -5.21 -26.93 -2.64
C VAL A 10 -4.64 -28.01 -3.56
N ASN A 11 -5.34 -29.14 -3.73
CA ASN A 11 -4.85 -30.28 -4.51
C ASN A 11 -4.71 -29.97 -6.01
N GLU A 12 -5.59 -29.12 -6.56
CA GLU A 12 -5.56 -28.71 -7.97
C GLU A 12 -4.66 -27.48 -8.21
N GLY A 13 -3.97 -26.96 -7.18
CA GLY A 13 -2.97 -25.90 -7.31
C GLY A 13 -3.54 -24.50 -7.59
N TYR A 14 -4.81 -24.25 -7.28
CA TYR A 14 -5.40 -22.90 -7.38
C TYR A 14 -4.86 -21.95 -6.30
N VAL A 15 -4.32 -22.52 -5.21
CA VAL A 15 -3.71 -21.82 -4.07
C VAL A 15 -2.43 -22.52 -3.64
N ASP A 16 -1.53 -21.80 -2.95
CA ASP A 16 -0.18 -22.27 -2.60
C ASP A 16 -0.17 -23.30 -1.45
N GLY A 17 -1.30 -23.51 -0.79
CA GLY A 17 -1.42 -24.40 0.37
C GLY A 17 -2.58 -24.03 1.30
N TRP A 18 -2.69 -24.74 2.42
CA TRP A 18 -3.74 -24.50 3.43
C TRP A 18 -3.58 -23.18 4.18
N ASP A 19 -2.39 -22.59 4.15
CA ASP A 19 -2.05 -21.30 4.74
C ASP A 19 -1.98 -20.18 3.70
N ASP A 20 -2.42 -20.42 2.46
CA ASP A 20 -2.47 -19.38 1.43
C ASP A 20 -3.33 -18.18 1.92
N PRO A 21 -2.83 -16.93 1.85
CA PRO A 21 -3.55 -15.73 2.31
C PRO A 21 -4.95 -15.53 1.70
N ARG A 22 -5.24 -16.13 0.55
CA ARG A 22 -6.54 -16.04 -0.12
C ARG A 22 -7.57 -16.98 0.48
N LEU A 23 -7.15 -17.99 1.26
CA LEU A 23 -8.05 -18.93 1.90
C LEU A 23 -8.67 -18.35 3.18
N SER A 24 -9.91 -18.77 3.47
CA SER A 24 -10.63 -18.46 4.71
C SER A 24 -10.26 -19.36 5.89
N THR A 25 -9.10 -20.00 5.84
CA THR A 25 -8.54 -20.80 6.95
C THR A 25 -7.92 -19.86 7.98
N ILE A 26 -7.89 -20.26 9.26
CA ILE A 26 -7.21 -19.47 10.30
C ILE A 26 -5.71 -19.31 9.97
N ALA A 27 -5.08 -20.33 9.40
CA ALA A 27 -3.69 -20.26 8.94
C ALA A 27 -3.51 -19.23 7.80
N GLY A 28 -4.41 -19.25 6.80
CA GLY A 28 -4.40 -18.29 5.69
C GLY A 28 -4.63 -16.85 6.16
N LEU A 29 -5.63 -16.64 7.02
CA LEU A 29 -5.90 -15.32 7.62
C LEU A 29 -4.70 -14.82 8.43
N ARG A 30 -4.07 -15.67 9.25
CA ARG A 30 -2.85 -15.33 9.99
C ARG A 30 -1.72 -14.92 9.06
N ARG A 31 -1.44 -15.70 8.00
CA ARG A 31 -0.39 -15.38 7.03
C ARG A 31 -0.69 -14.13 6.20
N ARG A 32 -1.98 -13.84 5.97
CA ARG A 32 -2.44 -12.59 5.35
C ARG A 32 -2.22 -11.35 6.21
N GLY A 33 -2.00 -11.53 7.52
CA GLY A 33 -1.81 -10.43 8.46
C GLY A 33 -3.05 -10.08 9.29
N TYR A 34 -4.09 -10.94 9.29
CA TYR A 34 -5.18 -10.80 10.26
C TYR A 34 -4.66 -11.04 11.67
N THR A 35 -5.05 -10.15 12.59
CA THR A 35 -4.71 -10.29 14.00
C THR A 35 -5.74 -11.18 14.72
N PRO A 36 -5.33 -11.85 15.81
CA PRO A 36 -6.28 -12.56 16.66
C PRO A 36 -7.38 -11.64 17.23
N ALA A 37 -7.05 -10.37 17.48
CA ALA A 37 -8.01 -9.39 18.00
C ALA A 37 -9.11 -9.08 16.98
N ALA A 38 -8.75 -8.80 15.73
CA ALA A 38 -9.70 -8.53 14.65
C ALA A 38 -10.65 -9.71 14.39
N ILE A 39 -10.16 -10.95 14.47
CA ILE A 39 -11.00 -12.14 14.28
C ILE A 39 -12.02 -12.29 15.43
N ARG A 40 -11.62 -12.03 16.67
CA ARG A 40 -12.54 -12.06 17.82
C ARG A 40 -13.59 -10.96 17.73
N ASP A 41 -13.18 -9.73 17.43
CA ASP A 41 -14.09 -8.60 17.21
C ASP A 41 -15.10 -8.90 16.08
N PHE A 42 -14.64 -9.48 14.97
CA PHE A 42 -15.55 -9.96 13.92
C PHE A 42 -16.59 -10.96 14.45
N CYS A 43 -16.17 -11.96 15.23
CA CYS A 43 -17.09 -12.95 15.83
C CYS A 43 -18.09 -12.31 16.81
N GLU A 44 -17.68 -11.30 17.58
CA GLU A 44 -18.56 -10.56 18.49
C GLU A 44 -19.60 -9.75 17.71
N ARG A 45 -19.20 -9.06 16.63
CA ARG A 45 -20.10 -8.24 15.80
C ARG A 45 -21.21 -9.03 15.11
N ILE A 46 -20.89 -10.21 14.60
CA ILE A 46 -21.89 -11.04 13.89
C ILE A 46 -22.89 -11.70 14.85
N GLY A 47 -22.54 -11.76 16.14
CA GLY A 47 -23.35 -12.35 17.18
C GLY A 47 -23.54 -13.86 17.01
N VAL A 48 -24.37 -14.43 17.87
CA VAL A 48 -24.74 -15.84 17.84
C VAL A 48 -26.26 -15.93 17.75
N THR A 49 -26.76 -16.48 16.64
CA THR A 49 -28.19 -16.68 16.42
C THR A 49 -28.46 -18.12 15.96
N LYS A 50 -29.72 -18.55 16.01
CA LYS A 50 -30.15 -19.86 15.52
C LYS A 50 -30.53 -19.85 14.04
N SER A 51 -30.48 -18.69 13.39
CA SER A 51 -30.87 -18.50 11.99
C SER A 51 -29.65 -18.62 11.09
N ASP A 52 -29.81 -19.27 9.94
CA ASP A 52 -28.76 -19.30 8.92
C ASP A 52 -28.45 -17.88 8.47
N ASN A 53 -27.15 -17.55 8.42
CA ASN A 53 -26.69 -16.23 8.05
C ASN A 53 -25.41 -16.33 7.20
N THR A 54 -25.35 -15.51 6.15
CA THR A 54 -24.15 -15.28 5.36
C THR A 54 -23.69 -13.85 5.59
N VAL A 55 -22.51 -13.70 6.19
CA VAL A 55 -21.94 -12.39 6.49
C VAL A 55 -21.09 -11.92 5.32
N GLU A 56 -21.27 -10.66 4.92
CA GLU A 56 -20.45 -10.06 3.87
C GLU A 56 -18.97 -9.99 4.28
N MET A 57 -18.07 -10.28 3.35
CA MET A 57 -16.63 -10.22 3.56
C MET A 57 -16.17 -8.83 4.06
N GLY A 58 -16.88 -7.77 3.69
CA GLY A 58 -16.62 -6.41 4.13
C GLY A 58 -16.64 -6.25 5.66
N VAL A 59 -17.43 -7.03 6.39
CA VAL A 59 -17.48 -6.98 7.86
C VAL A 59 -16.16 -7.49 8.46
N LEU A 60 -15.63 -8.59 7.93
CA LEU A 60 -14.32 -9.13 8.33
C LEU A 60 -13.17 -8.21 7.94
N GLU A 61 -13.22 -7.65 6.72
CA GLU A 61 -12.24 -6.67 6.23
C GLU A 61 -12.24 -5.38 7.06
N ASN A 62 -13.40 -4.95 7.56
CA ASN A 62 -13.51 -3.79 8.45
C ASN A 62 -12.91 -4.06 9.83
N ALA A 63 -13.16 -5.23 10.43
CA ALA A 63 -12.60 -5.60 11.72
C ALA A 63 -11.06 -5.53 11.72
N ILE A 64 -10.40 -6.07 10.69
CA ILE A 64 -8.94 -5.98 10.57
C ILE A 64 -8.44 -4.57 10.26
N ARG A 65 -9.20 -3.80 9.46
CA ARG A 65 -8.83 -2.41 9.15
C ARG A 65 -8.86 -1.54 10.40
N GLU A 66 -9.86 -1.69 11.25
CA GLU A 66 -9.97 -0.96 12.52
C GLU A 66 -8.84 -1.33 13.48
N ASP A 67 -8.57 -2.63 13.65
CA ASP A 67 -7.48 -3.09 14.51
C ASP A 67 -6.11 -2.58 14.04
N LEU A 68 -5.77 -2.75 12.74
CA LEU A 68 -4.50 -2.26 12.20
C LEU A 68 -4.43 -0.74 12.18
N ASN A 69 -5.55 -0.04 11.98
CA ASN A 69 -5.57 1.42 12.07
C ASN A 69 -5.15 1.90 13.47
N ASN A 70 -5.47 1.18 14.54
CA ASN A 70 -5.14 1.61 15.90
C ASN A 70 -3.73 1.17 16.35
N HIS A 71 -3.24 0.04 15.82
CA HIS A 71 -2.04 -0.60 16.36
C HIS A 71 -0.85 -0.64 15.40
N ALA A 72 -1.06 -0.60 14.07
CA ALA A 72 0.02 -0.81 13.12
C ALA A 72 0.89 0.46 12.94
N PRO A 73 2.22 0.36 13.04
CA PRO A 73 3.10 1.44 12.63
C PRO A 73 2.93 1.80 11.15
N ARG A 74 2.90 3.09 10.83
CA ARG A 74 2.84 3.61 9.47
C ARG A 74 4.22 3.57 8.84
N ARG A 75 4.28 3.16 7.58
CA ARG A 75 5.50 3.05 6.77
C ARG A 75 5.22 3.51 5.35
N MET A 76 6.27 3.89 4.63
CA MET A 76 6.22 4.25 3.21
C MET A 76 6.78 3.12 2.35
N ALA A 77 6.02 2.77 1.32
CA ALA A 77 6.36 1.77 0.33
C ALA A 77 5.94 2.34 -1.02
N VAL A 78 6.85 2.36 -1.97
CA VAL A 78 6.60 2.75 -3.36
C VAL A 78 6.51 1.48 -4.19
N LEU A 79 5.32 1.18 -4.70
CA LEU A 79 5.04 -0.07 -5.39
C LEU A 79 5.32 0.01 -6.89
N GLN A 80 5.07 1.17 -7.50
CA GLN A 80 5.37 1.47 -8.90
C GLN A 80 6.30 2.69 -8.97
N PRO A 81 7.62 2.50 -8.83
CA PRO A 81 8.55 3.60 -8.69
C PRO A 81 8.62 4.49 -9.94
N LEU A 82 8.54 5.80 -9.69
CA LEU A 82 8.94 6.85 -10.62
C LEU A 82 10.07 7.66 -9.96
N LYS A 83 11.20 7.78 -10.67
CA LYS A 83 12.39 8.45 -10.16
C LYS A 83 12.16 9.96 -10.10
N VAL A 84 12.57 10.58 -9.00
CA VAL A 84 12.59 12.03 -8.80
C VAL A 84 14.01 12.44 -8.44
N VAL A 85 14.52 13.47 -9.09
CA VAL A 85 15.82 14.08 -8.79
C VAL A 85 15.60 15.53 -8.37
N LEU A 86 16.01 15.88 -7.16
CA LEU A 86 15.91 17.23 -6.62
C LEU A 86 17.09 18.08 -7.07
N SER A 87 16.89 18.87 -8.12
CA SER A 87 17.92 19.65 -8.81
C SER A 87 18.71 20.58 -7.88
N ASN A 88 18.04 21.19 -6.90
CA ASN A 88 18.61 22.11 -5.92
C ASN A 88 18.96 21.47 -4.55
N TYR A 89 18.90 20.13 -4.41
CA TYR A 89 19.39 19.43 -3.23
C TYR A 89 20.86 18.97 -3.44
N PRO A 90 21.77 19.18 -2.47
CA PRO A 90 23.18 18.83 -2.63
C PRO A 90 23.41 17.35 -2.93
N GLU A 91 24.32 17.07 -3.87
CA GLU A 91 24.71 15.70 -4.21
C GLU A 91 25.45 15.04 -3.04
N GLY A 92 25.19 13.74 -2.81
CA GLY A 92 25.79 12.96 -1.73
C GLY A 92 25.27 13.27 -0.32
N GLN A 93 24.52 14.36 -0.13
CA GLN A 93 23.92 14.68 1.16
C GLN A 93 22.75 13.74 1.48
N VAL A 94 22.74 13.24 2.71
CA VAL A 94 21.62 12.49 3.28
C VAL A 94 21.22 13.12 4.60
N GLU A 95 19.98 13.60 4.67
CA GLU A 95 19.38 14.14 5.88
C GLU A 95 18.50 13.10 6.55
N ARG A 96 18.44 13.14 7.89
CA ARG A 96 17.65 12.22 8.70
C ARG A 96 16.42 12.95 9.24
N LEU A 97 15.32 12.85 8.52
CA LEU A 97 14.05 13.43 8.93
C LEU A 97 13.37 12.55 9.98
N GLU A 98 12.66 13.15 10.94
CA GLU A 98 11.99 12.44 12.02
C GLU A 98 10.48 12.37 11.79
N ALA A 99 9.90 11.17 11.81
CA ALA A 99 8.47 10.96 11.62
C ALA A 99 7.86 10.07 12.71
N ALA A 100 6.66 10.42 13.18
CA ALA A 100 5.91 9.57 14.10
C ALA A 100 5.57 8.22 13.45
N ASN A 101 5.71 7.13 14.21
CA ASN A 101 5.28 5.79 13.77
C ASN A 101 3.76 5.70 13.65
N HIS A 102 3.01 6.52 14.38
CA HIS A 102 1.56 6.53 14.30
C HIS A 102 1.04 7.95 14.56
N PRO A 103 0.08 8.46 13.75
CA PRO A 103 -0.39 9.84 13.86
C PRO A 103 -1.14 10.13 15.17
N GLN A 104 -1.75 9.10 15.77
CA GLN A 104 -2.59 9.21 16.98
C GLN A 104 -2.03 8.43 18.18
N ASN A 105 -0.82 7.85 18.08
CA ASN A 105 -0.27 7.01 19.14
C ASN A 105 1.23 7.28 19.31
N GLU A 106 1.54 8.20 20.22
CA GLU A 106 2.90 8.63 20.52
C GLU A 106 3.74 7.53 21.16
N ALA A 107 3.11 6.56 21.84
CA ALA A 107 3.81 5.45 22.50
C ALA A 107 4.50 4.50 21.49
N LEU A 108 4.07 4.52 20.22
CA LEU A 108 4.77 3.81 19.14
C LEU A 108 6.07 4.52 18.71
N GLY A 109 6.37 5.68 19.28
CA GLY A 109 7.61 6.42 19.07
C GLY A 109 7.73 7.00 17.67
N ARG A 110 8.98 7.27 17.29
CA ARG A 110 9.33 7.90 16.02
C ARG A 110 10.28 7.01 15.23
N ARG A 111 10.52 7.37 13.97
CA ARG A 111 11.50 6.75 13.10
C ARG A 111 12.21 7.80 12.26
N SER A 112 13.45 7.49 11.93
CA SER A 112 14.25 8.28 11.01
C SER A 112 13.97 7.89 9.56
N LEU A 113 13.76 8.89 8.71
CA LEU A 113 13.54 8.78 7.27
C LEU A 113 14.73 9.42 6.54
N PRO A 114 15.51 8.66 5.76
CA PRO A 114 16.57 9.25 4.94
C PRO A 114 15.96 10.07 3.80
N PHE A 115 16.32 11.34 3.74
CA PHE A 115 16.01 12.24 2.64
C PHE A 115 17.29 12.54 1.87
N SER A 116 17.23 12.47 0.55
CA SER A 116 18.37 12.62 -0.34
C SER A 116 17.95 13.26 -1.66
N ARG A 117 18.93 13.64 -2.48
CA ARG A 117 18.70 14.19 -3.82
C ARG A 117 17.82 13.30 -4.71
N GLU A 118 18.05 11.99 -4.68
CA GLU A 118 17.29 11.03 -5.50
C GLU A 118 16.24 10.29 -4.67
N LEU A 119 15.00 10.31 -5.14
CA LEU A 119 13.83 9.73 -4.49
C LEU A 119 13.04 8.87 -5.47
N TYR A 120 12.19 7.99 -4.93
CA TYR A 120 11.10 7.37 -5.65
C TYR A 120 9.75 7.82 -5.08
N ILE A 121 8.79 8.05 -5.96
CA ILE A 121 7.37 8.24 -5.67
C ILE A 121 6.54 7.21 -6.44
N GLU A 122 5.24 7.10 -6.15
CA GLU A 122 4.36 6.30 -7.01
C GLU A 122 4.21 6.93 -8.39
N ARG A 123 4.24 6.09 -9.43
CA ARG A 123 3.97 6.50 -10.80
C ARG A 123 2.59 7.14 -10.95
N GLU A 124 1.60 6.69 -10.19
CA GLU A 124 0.23 7.25 -10.23
C GLU A 124 0.09 8.60 -9.51
N ASP A 125 1.09 9.02 -8.74
CA ASP A 125 1.14 10.31 -8.06
C ASP A 125 1.65 11.44 -8.96
N PHE A 126 1.99 11.14 -10.22
CA PHE A 126 2.36 12.14 -11.23
C PHE A 126 1.48 12.06 -12.46
N ARG A 127 1.14 13.22 -13.03
CA ARG A 127 0.56 13.35 -14.38
C ARG A 127 1.06 14.63 -15.03
N GLU A 128 1.39 14.60 -16.32
CA GLU A 128 1.77 15.83 -17.02
C GLU A 128 0.62 16.85 -17.03
N GLU A 129 -0.59 16.35 -17.31
CA GLU A 129 -1.83 17.11 -17.27
C GLU A 129 -2.89 16.36 -16.46
N ALA A 130 -3.64 17.09 -15.64
CA ALA A 130 -4.63 16.47 -14.78
C ALA A 130 -5.85 17.39 -14.53
N PRO A 131 -7.04 16.81 -14.32
CA PRO A 131 -8.21 17.60 -13.93
C PRO A 131 -8.01 18.25 -12.56
N ALA A 132 -8.76 19.32 -12.26
CA ALA A 132 -8.64 20.07 -11.01
C ALA A 132 -8.81 19.23 -9.72
N LYS A 133 -9.46 18.06 -9.80
CA LYS A 133 -9.62 17.11 -8.69
C LYS A 133 -8.36 16.28 -8.40
N PHE A 134 -7.37 16.28 -9.29
CA PHE A 134 -6.09 15.64 -9.07
C PHE A 134 -5.26 16.50 -8.10
N LYS A 135 -4.90 15.90 -6.97
CA LYS A 135 -4.25 16.59 -5.84
C LYS A 135 -2.77 16.24 -5.68
N ARG A 136 -2.21 15.46 -6.62
CA ARG A 136 -0.81 15.04 -6.58
C ARG A 136 0.03 15.89 -7.56
N LEU A 137 1.22 15.41 -7.92
CA LEU A 137 2.19 16.19 -8.67
C LEU A 137 1.80 16.30 -10.15
N VAL A 138 1.94 17.50 -10.70
CA VAL A 138 1.79 17.76 -12.14
C VAL A 138 2.96 18.59 -12.64
N THR A 139 3.17 18.63 -13.95
CA THR A 139 4.22 19.48 -14.55
C THR A 139 4.02 20.94 -14.13
N GLY A 140 5.07 21.59 -13.63
CA GLY A 140 5.03 22.95 -13.07
C GLY A 140 4.29 23.09 -11.74
N GLY A 141 3.64 22.03 -11.26
CA GLY A 141 2.88 22.00 -10.02
C GLY A 141 3.71 21.52 -8.83
N GLU A 142 3.12 21.67 -7.65
CA GLU A 142 3.74 21.32 -6.38
C GLU A 142 2.98 20.24 -5.61
N VAL A 143 3.72 19.46 -4.84
CA VAL A 143 3.18 18.47 -3.90
C VAL A 143 4.02 18.43 -2.64
N ARG A 144 3.41 18.11 -1.50
CA ARG A 144 4.15 17.86 -0.27
C ARG A 144 4.59 16.40 -0.22
N LEU A 145 5.87 16.18 0.07
CA LEU A 145 6.37 14.86 0.44
C LEU A 145 6.01 14.59 1.91
N ARG A 146 5.40 13.43 2.18
CA ARG A 146 4.95 13.04 3.53
C ARG A 146 6.10 13.14 4.54
N ASN A 147 5.90 13.91 5.61
CA ASN A 147 6.90 14.21 6.65
C ASN A 147 8.19 14.86 6.15
N ALA A 148 8.15 15.53 5.00
CA ALA A 148 9.30 16.19 4.39
C ALA A 148 8.86 17.51 3.73
N TYR A 149 9.65 17.96 2.75
CA TYR A 149 9.51 19.22 2.05
C TYR A 149 8.39 19.21 1.01
N VAL A 150 8.04 20.41 0.54
CA VAL A 150 7.29 20.63 -0.70
C VAL A 150 8.26 20.57 -1.87
N ILE A 151 7.85 19.89 -2.95
CA ILE A 151 8.61 19.82 -4.20
C ILE A 151 7.76 20.35 -5.36
N ARG A 152 8.43 20.85 -6.40
CA ARG A 152 7.84 21.28 -7.67
C ARG A 152 8.42 20.47 -8.82
N CYS A 153 7.59 20.00 -9.75
CA CYS A 153 8.07 19.33 -10.95
C CYS A 153 8.48 20.37 -12.00
N ASP A 154 9.76 20.52 -12.26
CA ASP A 154 10.29 21.51 -13.20
C ASP A 154 10.42 20.93 -14.62
N GLN A 155 10.80 19.66 -14.74
CA GLN A 155 10.97 18.99 -16.03
C GLN A 155 10.64 17.50 -15.97
N VAL A 156 10.05 16.99 -17.05
CA VAL A 156 9.72 15.57 -17.24
C VAL A 156 10.69 14.97 -18.24
N ILE A 157 11.36 13.88 -17.86
CA ILE A 157 12.28 13.14 -18.72
C ILE A 157 11.57 11.88 -19.20
N LYS A 158 11.58 11.70 -20.53
CA LYS A 158 10.99 10.56 -21.21
C LYS A 158 12.05 9.75 -21.94
N ASP A 159 11.81 8.45 -22.08
CA ASP A 159 12.64 7.59 -22.92
C ASP A 159 12.29 7.71 -24.41
N ALA A 160 12.94 6.89 -25.25
CA ALA A 160 12.72 6.86 -26.70
C ALA A 160 11.31 6.41 -27.10
N HIS A 161 10.56 5.78 -26.20
CA HIS A 161 9.18 5.33 -26.41
C HIS A 161 8.15 6.34 -25.88
N GLY A 162 8.60 7.44 -25.27
CA GLY A 162 7.76 8.45 -24.67
C GLY A 162 7.31 8.13 -23.24
N GLU A 163 7.83 7.06 -22.64
CA GLU A 163 7.51 6.70 -21.26
C GLU A 163 8.26 7.60 -20.28
N ILE A 164 7.56 8.01 -19.21
CA ILE A 164 8.15 8.89 -18.19
C ILE A 164 9.07 8.07 -17.28
N VAL A 165 10.36 8.40 -17.33
CA VAL A 165 11.40 7.66 -16.59
C VAL A 165 11.93 8.42 -15.38
N GLU A 166 11.92 9.75 -15.43
CA GLU A 166 12.45 10.60 -14.36
C GLU A 166 11.76 11.96 -14.32
N LEU A 167 11.57 12.50 -13.13
CA LEU A 167 11.14 13.87 -12.90
C LEU A 167 12.30 14.67 -12.30
N GLN A 168 12.60 15.80 -12.90
CA GLN A 168 13.52 16.79 -12.34
C GLN A 168 12.68 17.81 -11.57
N CYS A 169 12.89 17.85 -10.26
CA CYS A 169 12.12 18.67 -9.35
C CYS A 169 13.03 19.64 -8.60
N SER A 170 12.45 20.70 -8.05
CA SER A 170 13.07 21.52 -7.02
C SER A 170 12.34 21.29 -5.70
N TYR A 171 13.04 21.46 -4.58
CA TYR A 171 12.42 21.47 -3.25
C TYR A 171 12.48 22.87 -2.63
N ASP A 172 11.53 23.15 -1.74
CA ASP A 172 11.49 24.37 -0.95
C ASP A 172 12.04 24.10 0.47
N PRO A 173 13.25 24.59 0.82
CA PRO A 173 13.87 24.31 2.12
C PRO A 173 13.09 24.88 3.30
N ASP A 174 12.24 25.89 3.10
CA ASP A 174 11.46 26.53 4.15
C ASP A 174 10.16 25.78 4.46
N THR A 175 9.94 24.60 3.90
CA THR A 175 8.66 23.88 4.04
C THR A 175 8.73 22.63 4.92
N LEU A 176 9.85 22.36 5.57
CA LEU A 176 9.94 21.27 6.53
C LEU A 176 9.06 21.56 7.75
N GLY A 177 8.06 20.70 8.01
CA GLY A 177 7.18 20.81 9.18
C GLY A 177 6.19 21.99 9.16
N LYS A 178 6.27 22.90 8.17
CA LYS A 178 5.37 24.05 8.03
C LYS A 178 4.90 24.22 6.59
N ASN A 179 3.75 24.89 6.42
CA ASN A 179 3.23 25.22 5.08
C ASN A 179 3.93 26.47 4.52
N PRO A 180 4.10 26.57 3.19
CA PRO A 180 4.54 27.82 2.59
C PRO A 180 3.50 28.93 2.84
N GLU A 181 3.97 30.14 3.10
CA GLU A 181 3.12 31.28 3.49
C GLU A 181 2.42 31.93 2.28
N ASP A 182 3.06 31.86 1.11
CA ASP A 182 2.69 32.56 -0.11
C ASP A 182 1.75 31.76 -1.03
N ARG A 183 1.61 30.44 -0.80
CA ARG A 183 0.87 29.55 -1.71
C ARG A 183 0.25 28.34 -1.01
N LYS A 184 -0.70 27.69 -1.69
CA LYS A 184 -1.39 26.49 -1.20
C LYS A 184 -0.93 25.24 -1.95
N VAL A 185 -0.49 24.23 -1.21
CA VAL A 185 -0.12 22.91 -1.74
C VAL A 185 -1.31 21.96 -1.60
N LYS A 186 -1.73 21.34 -2.72
CA LYS A 186 -3.04 20.65 -2.81
C LYS A 186 -3.07 19.24 -2.22
N GLY A 187 -1.92 18.60 -2.04
CA GLY A 187 -1.87 17.24 -1.52
C GLY A 187 -0.51 16.82 -1.01
N VAL A 188 -0.50 15.60 -0.47
CA VAL A 188 0.64 14.97 0.16
C VAL A 188 0.80 13.57 -0.43
N ILE A 189 2.01 13.21 -0.85
CA ILE A 189 2.34 11.89 -1.39
C ILE A 189 3.42 11.22 -0.55
N HIS A 190 3.44 9.89 -0.52
CA HIS A 190 4.56 9.15 0.07
C HIS A 190 5.72 9.06 -0.91
N TRP A 191 6.88 8.72 -0.37
CA TRP A 191 8.14 8.69 -1.09
C TRP A 191 9.13 7.82 -0.33
N VAL A 192 10.22 7.44 -0.98
CA VAL A 192 11.38 6.81 -0.34
C VAL A 192 12.66 7.35 -0.99
N SER A 193 13.76 7.43 -0.23
CA SER A 193 15.07 7.72 -0.82
C SER A 193 15.52 6.58 -1.73
N ALA A 194 15.98 6.90 -2.94
CA ALA A 194 16.38 5.90 -3.92
C ALA A 194 17.59 5.07 -3.44
N ALA A 195 18.58 5.69 -2.81
CA ALA A 195 19.82 5.04 -2.40
C ALA A 195 19.69 4.27 -1.07
N GLN A 196 18.76 4.66 -0.19
CA GLN A 196 18.59 4.03 1.12
C GLN A 196 17.38 3.09 1.21
N ALA A 197 16.49 3.08 0.22
CA ALA A 197 15.34 2.18 0.22
C ALA A 197 15.73 0.71 0.11
N ILE A 198 14.88 -0.15 0.67
CA ILE A 198 14.99 -1.60 0.57
C ILE A 198 14.19 -2.05 -0.64
N ARG A 199 14.81 -2.79 -1.55
CA ARG A 199 14.10 -3.43 -2.66
C ARG A 199 13.36 -4.66 -2.16
N ALA A 200 12.10 -4.80 -2.55
CA ALA A 200 11.27 -5.95 -2.15
C ALA A 200 10.26 -6.33 -3.24
N ASP A 201 9.80 -7.57 -3.15
CA ASP A 201 8.61 -8.04 -3.87
C ASP A 201 7.38 -7.87 -2.97
N VAL A 202 6.28 -7.36 -3.53
CA VAL A 202 5.04 -7.10 -2.81
C VAL A 202 3.91 -7.92 -3.40
N ARG A 203 3.24 -8.71 -2.55
CA ARG A 203 2.08 -9.52 -2.96
C ARG A 203 0.79 -8.79 -2.62
N LEU A 204 0.07 -8.37 -3.66
CA LEU A 204 -1.25 -7.77 -3.55
C LEU A 204 -2.31 -8.87 -3.61
N TYR A 205 -2.92 -9.15 -2.47
CA TYR A 205 -3.99 -10.12 -2.35
C TYR A 205 -5.37 -9.45 -2.45
N ASP A 206 -6.26 -10.06 -3.22
CA ASP A 206 -7.67 -9.70 -3.31
C ASP A 206 -8.54 -10.93 -2.94
N ARG A 207 -9.87 -10.79 -3.01
CA ARG A 207 -10.82 -11.88 -2.79
C ARG A 207 -10.57 -13.01 -3.80
N LEU A 208 -10.57 -14.26 -3.31
CA LEU A 208 -10.30 -15.45 -4.13
C LEU A 208 -11.36 -15.66 -5.22
N PHE A 209 -12.60 -15.26 -4.96
CA PHE A 209 -13.72 -15.39 -5.88
C PHE A 209 -14.25 -14.02 -6.28
N SER A 210 -14.70 -13.91 -7.53
CA SER A 210 -15.34 -12.71 -8.10
C SER A 210 -16.86 -12.68 -7.90
N HIS A 211 -17.46 -13.80 -7.49
CA HIS A 211 -18.89 -13.92 -7.21
C HIS A 211 -19.16 -13.95 -5.69
N PRO A 212 -20.18 -13.24 -5.17
CA PRO A 212 -20.47 -13.16 -3.72
C PRO A 212 -20.88 -14.50 -3.11
N ALA A 213 -21.54 -15.37 -3.89
CA ALA A 213 -21.90 -16.72 -3.51
C ALA A 213 -21.31 -17.71 -4.54
N PRO A 214 -19.99 -17.99 -4.49
CA PRO A 214 -19.32 -18.82 -5.50
C PRO A 214 -19.77 -20.29 -5.45
N ASP A 215 -20.43 -20.69 -4.37
CA ASP A 215 -21.00 -22.02 -4.16
C ASP A 215 -22.49 -22.13 -4.49
N ALA A 216 -23.18 -21.02 -4.76
CA ALA A 216 -24.59 -20.98 -5.15
C ALA A 216 -24.81 -21.12 -6.68
N ALA A 217 -23.77 -21.53 -7.43
CA ALA A 217 -23.86 -21.71 -8.87
C ALA A 217 -24.93 -22.78 -9.23
N LYS A 218 -25.64 -22.56 -10.35
CA LYS A 218 -26.69 -23.47 -10.83
C LYS A 218 -26.12 -24.87 -11.08
N GLU A 219 -26.98 -25.89 -11.01
CA GLU A 219 -26.63 -27.28 -11.32
C GLU A 219 -25.80 -27.36 -12.62
N GLY A 220 -24.61 -27.97 -12.54
CA GLY A 220 -23.67 -28.10 -13.66
C GLY A 220 -22.57 -27.04 -13.76
N GLN A 221 -22.56 -25.98 -12.93
CA GLN A 221 -21.47 -25.00 -12.89
C GLN A 221 -20.45 -25.30 -11.79
N ASP A 222 -19.16 -25.28 -12.14
CA ASP A 222 -18.07 -25.47 -11.17
C ASP A 222 -17.73 -24.14 -10.47
N PHE A 223 -17.59 -24.18 -9.13
CA PHE A 223 -17.28 -23.00 -8.33
C PHE A 223 -15.91 -22.38 -8.68
N THR A 224 -15.01 -23.18 -9.25
CA THR A 224 -13.71 -22.72 -9.76
C THR A 224 -13.85 -21.76 -10.95
N GLY A 225 -14.98 -21.81 -11.68
CA GLY A 225 -15.31 -20.84 -12.73
C GLY A 225 -15.53 -19.42 -12.21
N HIS A 226 -15.70 -19.25 -10.89
CA HIS A 226 -15.83 -17.94 -10.23
C HIS A 226 -14.52 -17.47 -9.59
N LEU A 227 -13.39 -18.14 -9.84
CA LEU A 227 -12.10 -17.68 -9.33
C LEU A 227 -11.76 -16.30 -9.89
N ASN A 228 -11.26 -15.43 -9.02
CA ASN A 228 -10.76 -14.13 -9.40
C ASN A 228 -9.31 -14.27 -9.93
N PRO A 229 -9.06 -14.02 -11.23
CA PRO A 229 -7.71 -14.09 -11.79
C PRO A 229 -6.78 -13.01 -11.22
N HIS A 230 -7.33 -11.99 -10.57
CA HIS A 230 -6.60 -10.92 -9.90
C HIS A 230 -6.52 -11.12 -8.38
N SER A 231 -6.88 -12.31 -7.86
CA SER A 231 -6.81 -12.63 -6.42
C SER A 231 -5.41 -12.54 -5.82
N LEU A 232 -4.38 -12.63 -6.66
CA LEU A 232 -2.98 -12.38 -6.31
C LEU A 232 -2.27 -11.69 -7.48
N ARG A 233 -1.61 -10.58 -7.19
CA ARG A 233 -0.63 -9.94 -8.08
C ARG A 233 0.68 -9.76 -7.32
N THR A 234 1.78 -10.27 -7.88
CA THR A 234 3.12 -10.01 -7.35
C THR A 234 3.72 -8.84 -8.09
N LEU A 235 4.08 -7.79 -7.36
CA LEU A 235 4.83 -6.65 -7.87
C LEU A 235 6.30 -6.85 -7.50
N THR A 236 7.18 -6.75 -8.50
CA THR A 236 8.63 -6.84 -8.31
C THR A 236 9.27 -5.46 -8.46
N GLY A 237 10.37 -5.22 -7.75
CA GLY A 237 11.07 -3.93 -7.85
C GLY A 237 10.36 -2.80 -7.12
N CYS A 238 9.61 -3.11 -6.06
CA CYS A 238 9.10 -2.11 -5.14
C CYS A 238 10.21 -1.62 -4.21
N TYR A 239 10.06 -0.41 -3.67
CA TYR A 239 11.02 0.21 -2.76
C TYR A 239 10.35 0.58 -1.44
N LEU A 240 10.90 0.07 -0.34
CA LEU A 240 10.39 0.26 1.00
C LEU A 240 11.31 1.18 1.81
N GLU A 241 10.76 1.97 2.74
CA GLU A 241 11.61 2.75 3.65
C GLU A 241 12.53 1.83 4.50
N PRO A 242 13.75 2.28 4.89
CA PRO A 242 14.72 1.39 5.54
C PRO A 242 14.26 0.78 6.87
N SER A 243 13.29 1.41 7.54
CA SER A 243 12.77 0.94 8.84
C SER A 243 12.05 -0.41 8.74
N PHE A 244 11.72 -0.90 7.53
CA PHE A 244 11.24 -2.26 7.32
C PHE A 244 12.28 -3.33 7.70
N SER A 245 13.59 -3.05 7.59
CA SER A 245 14.64 -4.00 7.97
C SER A 245 14.69 -4.30 9.47
N ILE A 246 14.12 -3.40 10.30
CA ILE A 246 14.05 -3.54 11.76
C ILE A 246 12.86 -4.43 12.16
N THR A 247 11.93 -4.71 11.24
CA THR A 247 10.72 -5.48 11.52
C THR A 247 10.78 -6.84 10.80
N VAL A 248 11.69 -7.71 11.22
CA VAL A 248 11.60 -9.14 10.90
C VAL A 248 10.83 -9.81 12.04
N ARG A 249 9.61 -10.27 11.76
CA ARG A 249 8.90 -11.26 12.59
C ARG A 249 8.72 -12.52 11.77
#